data_AF-A0A0D3E771-F1
#
_entry.id   AF-A0A0D3E771-F1
#
_cell.length_a   1.000
_cell.length_b   1.000
_cell.length_c   1.000
_cell.angle_alpha   90.00
_cell.angle_beta   90.00
_cell.angle_gamma   90.00
#
_symmetry.space_group_name_H-M   'P 1'
#
loop_
_entity.id
_entity.type
_entity.pdbx_description
1 polymer ?
#
loop_
_entity_poly.entity_id
_entity_poly.type
_entity_poly.pdbx_seq_one_letter_code
_entity_poly.pdbx_strand_id
1 'polypeptide(L)'
;MLGGGKEGTSTIPGFNQIQFEGFYRFIDQGLIEELSQFPKIEDIDHEIEFQLFVETYQLVEPLIKERDAVYELLTYSSELYVSAGLIWKTNRNMQEQRIFIGNVPLMNSLGTSIVNGIYRVVINQILQSPGIYYQSELDHNGISVYTGTIISDWGGRLELEIDKKARIWARVGIQYFLNPYVRNYKKNSFTKGVNWGGLVAEILTGD
;
A
#
# COMPACT_ATOMS: atom_id res chain seq x y z
N MET A 1 -27.90 45.18 -0.96
CA MET A 1 -27.73 43.95 -1.75
C MET A 1 -27.14 44.32 -3.10
N LEU A 2 -25.86 44.04 -3.31
CA LEU A 2 -25.26 43.93 -4.65
C LEU A 2 -24.20 42.82 -4.53
N GLY A 3 -24.55 41.65 -5.07
CA GLY A 3 -23.66 40.49 -5.14
C GLY A 3 -22.53 40.79 -6.11
N GLY A 4 -21.32 40.96 -5.57
CA GLY A 4 -20.09 40.95 -6.36
C GLY A 4 -19.73 39.51 -6.69
N GLY A 5 -20.14 39.05 -7.87
CA GLY A 5 -19.62 37.82 -8.46
C GLY A 5 -18.13 38.01 -8.73
N LYS A 6 -17.28 37.36 -7.94
CA LYS A 6 -15.87 37.18 -8.31
C LYS A 6 -15.86 36.19 -9.47
N GLU A 7 -15.69 36.69 -10.69
CA GLU A 7 -15.30 35.88 -11.84
C GLU A 7 -14.02 35.12 -11.46
N GLY A 8 -14.15 33.81 -11.27
CA GLY A 8 -13.04 32.94 -10.89
C GLY A 8 -12.09 32.80 -12.07
N THR A 9 -11.09 33.66 -12.16
CA THR A 9 -9.95 33.43 -13.04
C THR A 9 -9.16 32.25 -12.48
N SER A 10 -9.37 31.06 -13.05
CA SER A 10 -8.56 29.88 -12.74
C SER A 10 -7.14 30.13 -13.25
N THR A 11 -6.22 30.45 -12.36
CA THR A 11 -4.79 30.48 -12.68
C THR A 11 -4.30 29.05 -12.92
N ILE A 12 -3.44 28.86 -13.92
CA ILE A 12 -2.83 27.56 -14.19
C ILE A 12 -2.00 27.14 -12.96
N PRO A 13 -2.23 25.94 -12.38
CA PRO A 13 -1.46 25.45 -11.24
C PRO A 13 0.01 25.22 -11.62
N GLY A 14 0.89 25.15 -10.62
CA GLY A 14 2.30 24.83 -10.85
C GLY A 14 2.45 23.41 -11.40
N PHE A 15 3.29 23.22 -12.43
CA PHE A 15 3.47 21.89 -13.05
C PHE A 15 4.10 20.84 -12.11
N ASN A 16 4.78 21.30 -11.06
CA ASN A 16 5.38 20.46 -10.01
C ASN A 16 4.46 20.27 -8.79
N GLN A 17 3.28 20.89 -8.78
CA GLN A 17 2.39 20.91 -7.62
C GLN A 17 1.96 19.49 -7.21
N ILE A 18 1.67 18.62 -8.18
CA ILE A 18 1.29 17.22 -7.90
C ILE A 18 2.38 16.43 -7.16
N GLN A 19 3.66 16.71 -7.45
CA GLN A 19 4.78 16.04 -6.80
C GLN A 19 4.90 16.50 -5.34
N PHE A 20 4.78 17.81 -5.11
CA PHE A 20 4.82 18.38 -3.77
C PHE A 20 3.63 17.92 -2.94
N GLU A 21 2.41 18.02 -3.45
CA GLU A 21 1.21 17.59 -2.74
C GLU A 21 1.29 16.10 -2.37
N GLY A 22 1.76 15.25 -3.28
CA GLY A 22 1.97 13.84 -3.01
C GLY A 22 2.99 13.59 -1.89
N PHE A 23 4.14 14.27 -1.95
CA PHE A 23 5.19 14.13 -0.93
C PHE A 23 4.78 14.71 0.43
N TYR A 24 4.14 15.88 0.46
CA TYR A 24 3.62 16.47 1.70
C TYR A 24 2.57 15.58 2.35
N ARG A 25 1.62 15.05 1.56
CA ARG A 25 0.62 14.10 2.08
C ARG A 25 1.28 12.84 2.64
N PHE A 26 2.33 12.34 1.99
CA PHE A 26 3.09 11.18 2.49
C PHE A 26 3.74 11.46 3.85
N ILE A 27 4.40 12.61 4.01
CA ILE A 27 5.09 12.97 5.26
C ILE A 27 4.12 13.32 6.39
N ASP A 28 3.05 14.05 6.08
CA ASP A 28 2.10 14.58 7.07
C ASP A 28 1.05 13.55 7.51
N GLN A 29 0.62 12.66 6.61
CA GLN A 29 -0.48 11.73 6.86
C GLN A 29 -0.06 10.28 6.62
N GLY A 30 0.49 9.97 5.45
CA GLY A 30 0.75 8.59 5.03
C GLY A 30 1.68 7.82 5.97
N LEU A 31 2.78 8.43 6.41
CA LEU A 31 3.69 7.80 7.38
C LEU A 31 3.01 7.51 8.72
N ILE A 32 2.18 8.43 9.20
CA ILE A 32 1.45 8.28 10.47
C ILE A 32 0.43 7.15 10.35
N GLU A 33 -0.34 7.14 9.25
CA GLU A 33 -1.34 6.11 8.95
C GLU A 33 -0.68 4.73 8.93
N GLU A 34 0.40 4.54 8.16
CA GLU A 34 1.10 3.26 8.06
C GLU A 34 1.70 2.81 9.39
N LEU A 35 2.36 3.71 10.12
CA LEU A 35 2.93 3.38 11.43
C LEU A 35 1.83 3.06 12.46
N SER A 36 0.64 3.66 12.34
CA SER A 36 -0.49 3.39 13.24
C SER A 36 -1.16 2.04 13.00
N GLN A 37 -1.11 1.55 11.76
CA GLN A 37 -1.58 0.22 11.39
C GLN A 37 -0.58 -0.88 11.73
N PHE A 38 0.63 -0.53 12.18
CA PHE A 38 1.64 -1.51 12.57
C PHE A 38 1.11 -2.38 13.72
N PRO A 39 1.07 -3.72 13.55
CA PRO A 39 0.49 -4.59 14.55
C PRO A 39 1.33 -4.62 15.82
N LYS A 40 0.67 -4.76 16.96
CA LYS A 40 1.32 -5.13 18.22
C LYS A 40 1.90 -6.53 18.07
N ILE A 41 3.17 -6.69 18.39
CA ILE A 41 3.84 -7.99 18.35
C ILE A 41 3.89 -8.53 19.77
N GLU A 42 3.28 -9.68 19.98
CA GLU A 42 3.27 -10.34 21.28
C GLU A 42 4.18 -11.58 21.25
N ASP A 43 4.80 -11.87 22.39
CA ASP A 43 5.50 -13.14 22.59
C ASP A 43 4.50 -14.32 22.65
N ILE A 44 4.99 -15.55 22.51
CA ILE A 44 4.22 -16.80 22.51
C ILE A 44 3.32 -16.91 23.74
N ASP A 45 3.84 -16.51 24.90
CA ASP A 45 3.12 -16.57 26.17
C ASP A 45 2.22 -15.36 26.42
N HIS A 46 2.15 -14.40 25.48
CA HIS A 46 1.39 -13.15 25.55
C HIS A 46 1.76 -12.21 26.73
N GLU A 47 2.89 -12.45 27.38
CA GLU A 47 3.36 -11.68 28.55
C GLU A 47 4.10 -10.39 28.21
N ILE A 48 4.70 -10.35 27.02
CA ILE A 48 5.47 -9.22 26.51
C ILE A 48 4.83 -8.73 25.22
N GLU A 49 4.60 -7.43 25.15
CA GLU A 49 4.03 -6.76 23.98
C GLU A 49 5.01 -5.69 23.47
N PHE A 50 5.32 -5.74 22.18
CA PHE A 50 6.02 -4.70 21.45
C PHE A 50 5.01 -3.80 20.74
N GLN A 51 5.13 -2.49 20.96
CA GLN A 51 4.28 -1.48 20.36
C GLN A 51 5.09 -0.29 19.86
N LEU A 52 4.72 0.26 18.70
CA LEU A 52 5.21 1.55 18.22
C LEU A 52 4.33 2.69 18.74
N PHE A 53 4.94 3.77 19.21
CA PHE A 53 4.26 4.99 19.61
C PHE A 53 4.40 6.04 18.51
N VAL A 54 3.41 6.07 17.63
CA VAL A 54 3.45 6.88 16.40
C VAL A 54 3.48 8.39 16.69
N GLU A 55 2.87 8.83 17.79
CA GLU A 55 2.83 10.24 18.19
C GLU A 55 4.23 10.85 18.41
N THR A 56 5.26 10.02 18.60
CA THR A 56 6.65 10.46 18.83
C THR A 56 7.52 10.38 17.58
N TYR A 57 6.92 10.17 16.39
CA TYR A 57 7.70 10.10 15.15
C TYR A 57 8.49 11.41 14.95
N GLN A 58 9.73 11.26 14.47
CA GLN A 58 10.59 12.40 14.19
C GLN A 58 11.44 12.13 12.95
N LEU A 59 11.39 13.08 12.02
CA LEU A 59 12.30 13.20 10.90
C LEU A 59 13.46 14.14 11.29
N VAL A 60 14.69 13.65 11.21
CA VAL A 60 15.90 14.41 11.55
C VAL A 60 16.38 15.16 10.31
N GLU A 61 16.71 16.44 10.48
CA GLU A 61 17.26 17.24 9.38
C GLU A 61 18.58 16.60 8.86
N PRO A 62 18.75 16.46 7.54
CA PRO A 62 19.97 15.89 6.98
C PRO A 62 21.22 16.69 7.38
N LEU A 63 22.29 15.98 7.74
CA LEU A 63 23.56 16.62 8.12
C LEU A 63 24.31 17.26 6.95
N ILE A 64 24.04 16.77 5.73
CA ILE A 64 24.64 17.26 4.48
C ILE A 64 23.66 18.13 3.71
N LYS A 65 24.16 19.07 2.90
CA LYS A 65 23.30 19.86 2.00
C LYS A 65 23.06 19.11 0.70
N GLU A 66 22.01 19.50 -0.03
CA GLU A 66 21.68 18.94 -1.35
C GLU A 66 22.89 18.93 -2.32
N ARG A 67 23.67 20.01 -2.35
CA ARG A 67 24.84 20.09 -3.24
C ARG A 67 25.93 19.09 -2.86
N ASP A 68 26.19 18.94 -1.58
CA ASP A 68 27.23 18.04 -1.06
C ASP A 68 26.84 16.59 -1.37
N ALA A 69 25.55 16.26 -1.25
CA ALA A 69 25.04 14.94 -1.63
C ALA A 69 25.32 14.58 -3.11
N VAL A 70 25.26 15.57 -4.02
CA VAL A 70 25.61 15.37 -5.44
C VAL A 70 27.11 15.17 -5.62
N TYR A 71 27.94 16.02 -5.03
CA TYR A 71 29.40 15.96 -5.19
C TYR A 71 30.00 14.70 -4.57
N GLU A 72 29.47 14.24 -3.45
CA GLU A 72 29.97 13.09 -2.69
C GLU A 72 29.29 11.76 -3.10
N LEU A 73 28.40 11.79 -4.09
CA LEU A 73 27.63 10.62 -4.55
C LEU A 73 26.77 9.98 -3.44
N LEU A 74 26.25 10.80 -2.52
CA LEU A 74 25.41 10.39 -1.39
C LEU A 74 23.91 10.61 -1.68
N THR A 75 23.06 10.06 -0.81
CA THR A 75 21.62 10.30 -0.85
C THR A 75 21.25 11.44 0.10
N TYR A 76 20.48 12.42 -0.39
CA TYR A 76 19.94 13.48 0.45
C TYR A 76 18.65 12.98 1.12
N SER A 77 18.77 12.52 2.37
CA SER A 77 17.68 11.88 3.12
C SER A 77 17.63 12.32 4.57
N SER A 78 16.42 12.27 5.13
CA SER A 78 16.14 12.46 6.55
C SER A 78 16.06 11.10 7.27
N GLU A 79 16.66 11.01 8.45
CA GLU A 79 16.54 9.82 9.30
C GLU A 79 15.18 9.82 10.02
N LEU A 80 14.43 8.72 9.92
CA LEU A 80 13.15 8.52 10.57
C LEU A 80 13.33 7.73 11.87
N TYR A 81 12.89 8.34 12.97
CA TYR A 81 12.83 7.72 14.29
C TYR A 81 11.40 7.65 14.81
N VAL A 82 11.11 6.61 15.58
CA VAL A 82 9.84 6.41 16.28
C VAL A 82 10.15 5.82 17.66
N SER A 83 9.39 6.17 18.70
CA SER A 83 9.51 5.44 19.98
C SER A 83 8.87 4.06 19.86
N ALA A 84 9.55 3.04 20.37
CA ALA A 84 9.00 1.72 20.55
C ALA A 84 9.02 1.35 22.03
N GLY A 85 7.96 0.69 22.49
CA GLY A 85 7.81 0.20 23.85
C GLY A 85 7.83 -1.32 23.89
N LEU A 86 8.56 -1.87 24.86
CA LEU A 86 8.37 -3.24 25.32
C LEU A 86 7.58 -3.21 26.65
N ILE A 87 6.39 -3.79 26.65
CA ILE A 87 5.45 -3.74 27.77
C ILE A 87 5.34 -5.14 28.38
N TRP A 88 5.68 -5.28 29.66
CA TRP A 88 5.47 -6.51 30.43
C TRP A 88 4.11 -6.46 31.12
N LYS A 89 3.17 -7.31 30.67
CA LYS A 89 1.79 -7.32 31.18
C LYS A 89 1.71 -7.77 32.64
N THR A 90 2.50 -8.78 33.04
CA THR A 90 2.53 -9.29 34.43
C THR A 90 2.91 -8.21 35.46
N ASN A 91 3.93 -7.40 35.19
CA ASN A 91 4.47 -6.44 36.18
C ASN A 91 4.10 -4.97 35.91
N ARG A 92 3.35 -4.68 34.83
CA ARG A 92 3.02 -3.33 34.35
C ARG A 92 4.24 -2.42 34.16
N ASN A 93 5.39 -3.02 33.83
CA ASN A 93 6.60 -2.29 33.48
C ASN A 93 6.64 -2.05 31.98
N MET A 94 7.16 -0.88 31.58
CA MET A 94 7.38 -0.52 30.19
C MET A 94 8.79 0.02 30.02
N GLN A 95 9.48 -0.48 29.00
CA GLN A 95 10.73 0.10 28.54
C GLN A 95 10.47 0.76 27.19
N GLU A 96 10.58 2.09 27.15
CA GLU A 96 10.48 2.87 25.92
C GLU A 96 11.88 3.19 25.40
N GLN A 97 12.09 3.01 24.10
CA GLN A 97 13.30 3.41 23.42
C GLN A 97 12.98 4.02 22.06
N ARG A 98 13.69 5.09 21.73
CA ARG A 98 13.66 5.67 20.39
C ARG A 98 14.46 4.79 19.43
N ILE A 99 13.79 4.26 18.40
CA ILE A 99 14.37 3.37 17.40
C ILE A 99 14.49 4.07 16.05
N PHE A 100 15.54 3.74 15.31
CA PHE A 100 15.73 4.15 13.93
C PHE A 100 14.93 3.20 13.02
N ILE A 101 14.02 3.75 12.22
CA ILE A 101 13.18 2.99 11.28
C ILE A 101 13.84 2.92 9.91
N GLY A 102 14.45 4.02 9.45
CA GLY A 102 15.05 4.10 8.12
C GLY A 102 15.32 5.52 7.66
N ASN A 103 15.78 5.64 6.41
CA ASN A 103 16.06 6.92 5.77
C ASN A 103 15.00 7.25 4.71
N VAL A 104 14.46 8.46 4.75
CA VAL A 104 13.49 8.97 3.79
C VAL A 104 14.18 9.99 2.88
N PRO A 105 14.37 9.70 1.57
CA PRO A 105 14.88 10.68 0.63
C PRO A 105 14.00 11.93 0.60
N LEU A 106 14.61 13.11 0.73
CA LEU A 106 13.86 14.37 0.72
C LEU A 106 13.67 14.88 -0.70
N MET A 107 12.57 15.59 -0.91
CA MET A 107 12.27 16.27 -2.17
C MET A 107 12.78 17.71 -2.10
N ASN A 108 13.57 18.11 -3.10
CA ASN A 108 14.03 19.49 -3.23
C ASN A 108 12.96 20.41 -3.82
N SER A 109 13.29 21.70 -3.90
CA SER A 109 12.41 22.74 -4.48
C SER A 109 12.02 22.54 -5.95
N LEU A 110 12.65 21.60 -6.67
CA LEU A 110 12.32 21.26 -8.06
C LEU A 110 11.38 20.05 -8.17
N GLY A 111 11.03 19.39 -7.07
CA GLY A 111 10.23 18.17 -7.09
C GLY A 111 11.04 16.91 -7.36
N THR A 112 12.35 16.94 -7.09
CA THR A 112 13.29 15.84 -7.33
C THR A 112 13.95 15.41 -6.02
N SER A 113 14.39 14.15 -5.92
CA SER A 113 15.16 13.63 -4.79
C SER A 113 16.55 13.22 -5.25
N ILE A 114 17.56 13.41 -4.42
CA ILE A 114 18.95 13.05 -4.74
C ILE A 114 19.23 11.68 -4.14
N VAL A 115 19.49 10.69 -4.98
CA VAL A 115 19.80 9.32 -4.56
C VAL A 115 21.11 8.89 -5.21
N ASN A 116 22.10 8.60 -4.38
CA ASN A 116 23.48 8.28 -4.79
C ASN A 116 24.07 9.35 -5.72
N GLY A 117 23.90 10.62 -5.37
CA GLY A 117 24.36 11.80 -6.12
C GLY A 117 23.59 12.13 -7.39
N ILE A 118 22.53 11.37 -7.71
CA ILE A 118 21.77 11.54 -8.95
C ILE A 118 20.36 12.05 -8.62
N TYR A 119 19.92 13.07 -9.35
CA TYR A 119 18.54 13.55 -9.29
C TYR A 119 17.58 12.50 -9.85
N ARG A 120 16.57 12.15 -9.06
CA ARG A 120 15.50 11.23 -9.41
C ARG A 120 14.15 11.89 -9.22
N VAL A 121 13.19 11.51 -10.06
CA VAL A 121 11.80 11.95 -9.97
C VAL A 121 10.93 10.72 -9.80
N VAL A 122 10.04 10.76 -8.80
CA VAL A 122 9.01 9.74 -8.64
C VAL A 122 7.88 10.05 -9.62
N ILE A 123 7.53 9.09 -10.46
CA ILE A 123 6.45 9.25 -11.44
C ILE A 123 5.16 8.66 -10.90
N ASN A 124 4.05 9.34 -11.15
CA ASN A 124 2.73 8.82 -10.82
C ASN A 124 2.41 7.63 -11.72
N GLN A 125 1.98 6.53 -11.11
CA GLN A 125 1.49 5.36 -11.81
C GLN A 125 -0.03 5.44 -11.93
N ILE A 126 -0.57 4.99 -13.07
CA ILE A 126 -2.01 4.79 -13.25
C ILE A 126 -2.28 3.31 -13.06
N LEU A 127 -3.00 2.97 -12.00
CA LEU A 127 -3.36 1.61 -11.64
C LEU A 127 -4.88 1.47 -11.60
N GLN A 128 -5.36 0.24 -11.78
CA GLN A 128 -6.78 -0.08 -11.64
C GLN A 128 -7.17 0.02 -10.16
N SER A 129 -8.23 0.76 -9.84
CA SER A 129 -8.69 0.88 -8.45
C SER A 129 -9.18 -0.46 -7.92
N PRO A 130 -9.02 -0.73 -6.63
CA PRO A 130 -9.68 -1.85 -5.96
C PRO A 130 -11.20 -1.75 -6.13
N GLY A 131 -11.86 -2.89 -6.32
CA GLY A 131 -13.27 -2.95 -6.66
C GLY A 131 -13.68 -4.21 -7.41
N ILE A 132 -14.94 -4.22 -7.85
CA ILE A 132 -15.53 -5.32 -8.63
C ILE A 132 -15.77 -4.82 -10.05
N TYR A 133 -15.21 -5.54 -11.01
CA TYR A 133 -15.31 -5.24 -12.43
C TYR A 133 -16.06 -6.35 -13.15
N TYR A 134 -16.95 -5.98 -14.06
CA TYR A 134 -17.69 -6.92 -14.88
C TYR A 134 -17.31 -6.77 -16.34
N GLN A 135 -17.11 -7.89 -17.01
CA GLN A 135 -16.78 -7.97 -18.42
C GLN A 135 -17.67 -9.02 -19.09
N SER A 136 -18.09 -8.73 -20.32
CA SER A 136 -18.84 -9.64 -21.16
C SER A 136 -18.14 -9.74 -22.51
N GLU A 137 -17.70 -10.93 -22.87
CA GLU A 137 -17.05 -11.20 -24.15
C GLU A 137 -17.86 -12.22 -24.95
N LEU A 138 -17.85 -12.09 -26.27
CA LEU A 138 -18.37 -13.13 -27.14
C LEU A 138 -17.25 -14.12 -27.42
N ASP A 139 -17.49 -15.39 -27.15
CA ASP A 139 -16.59 -16.44 -27.60
C ASP A 139 -16.64 -16.59 -29.14
N HIS A 140 -15.69 -17.32 -29.71
CA HIS A 140 -15.61 -17.73 -31.12
C HIS A 140 -16.93 -18.27 -31.71
N ASN A 141 -17.80 -18.89 -30.90
CA ASN A 141 -19.11 -19.41 -31.31
C ASN A 141 -20.27 -18.41 -31.08
N GLY A 142 -19.98 -17.17 -30.67
CA GLY A 142 -20.97 -16.12 -30.43
C GLY A 142 -21.72 -16.23 -29.10
N ILE A 143 -21.26 -17.06 -28.15
CA ILE A 143 -21.88 -17.19 -26.83
C ILE A 143 -21.24 -16.19 -25.87
N SER A 144 -22.07 -15.44 -25.14
CA SER A 144 -21.61 -14.50 -24.12
C SER A 144 -21.00 -15.24 -22.93
N VAL A 145 -19.74 -14.94 -22.64
CA VAL A 145 -19.03 -15.32 -21.42
C VAL A 145 -18.98 -14.10 -20.51
N TYR A 146 -19.41 -14.27 -19.26
CA TYR A 146 -19.42 -13.21 -18.25
C TYR A 146 -18.30 -13.45 -17.25
N THR A 147 -17.51 -12.41 -17.00
CA THR A 147 -16.41 -12.44 -16.04
C THR A 147 -16.60 -11.34 -14.99
N GLY A 148 -16.52 -11.72 -13.72
CA GLY A 148 -16.46 -10.80 -12.58
C GLY A 148 -15.08 -10.84 -11.95
N THR A 149 -14.36 -9.72 -11.96
CA THR A 149 -13.02 -9.60 -11.38
C THR A 149 -13.08 -8.75 -10.12
N ILE A 150 -12.66 -9.33 -9.00
CA ILE A 150 -12.53 -8.64 -7.72
C ILE A 150 -11.06 -8.34 -7.49
N ILE A 151 -10.74 -7.06 -7.33
CA ILE A 151 -9.40 -6.57 -7.01
C ILE A 151 -9.45 -5.97 -5.60
N SER A 152 -8.64 -6.50 -4.70
CA SER A 152 -8.50 -5.97 -3.33
C SER A 152 -7.37 -4.94 -3.24
N ASP A 153 -7.47 -4.04 -2.26
CA ASP A 153 -6.43 -3.03 -1.98
C ASP A 153 -5.06 -3.65 -1.66
N TRP A 154 -5.05 -4.89 -1.15
CA TRP A 154 -3.85 -5.61 -0.71
C TRP A 154 -3.30 -6.59 -1.76
N GLY A 155 -3.74 -6.48 -3.02
CA GLY A 155 -3.14 -7.20 -4.15
C GLY A 155 -3.69 -8.62 -4.41
N GLY A 156 -4.71 -9.06 -3.67
CA GLY A 156 -5.47 -10.26 -4.01
C GLY A 156 -6.39 -10.02 -5.21
N ARG A 157 -6.38 -10.96 -6.17
CA ARG A 157 -7.27 -10.95 -7.36
C ARG A 157 -8.07 -12.24 -7.41
N LEU A 158 -9.39 -12.11 -7.49
CA LEU A 158 -10.33 -13.22 -7.66
C LEU A 158 -11.13 -13.00 -8.94
N GLU A 159 -11.12 -13.98 -9.83
CA GLU A 159 -11.91 -13.95 -11.06
C GLU A 159 -12.98 -15.02 -11.00
N LEU A 160 -14.22 -14.63 -11.32
CA LEU A 160 -15.37 -15.51 -11.47
C LEU A 160 -15.77 -15.52 -12.93
N GLU A 161 -15.88 -16.70 -13.53
CA GLU A 161 -16.22 -16.87 -14.94
C GLU A 161 -17.43 -17.80 -15.07
N ILE A 162 -18.43 -17.38 -15.85
CA ILE A 162 -19.59 -18.21 -16.20
C ILE A 162 -19.36 -18.77 -17.61
N ASP A 163 -19.15 -20.08 -17.68
CA ASP A 163 -18.96 -20.80 -18.95
C ASP A 163 -20.32 -21.05 -19.65
N LYS A 164 -20.28 -21.40 -20.94
CA LYS A 164 -21.43 -21.68 -21.83
C LYS A 164 -22.41 -22.70 -21.28
N LYS A 165 -21.96 -23.58 -20.39
CA LYS A 165 -22.78 -24.60 -19.70
C LYS A 165 -23.39 -24.10 -18.38
N ALA A 166 -23.41 -22.78 -18.16
CA ALA A 166 -23.84 -22.13 -16.92
C ALA A 166 -23.08 -22.60 -15.67
N ARG A 167 -21.81 -22.99 -15.84
CA ARG A 167 -20.92 -23.38 -14.73
C ARG A 167 -20.10 -22.20 -14.28
N ILE A 168 -19.90 -22.08 -12.96
CA ILE A 168 -19.13 -20.99 -12.35
C ILE A 168 -17.73 -21.50 -12.01
N TRP A 169 -16.73 -20.84 -12.59
CA TRP A 169 -15.33 -21.06 -12.30
C TRP A 169 -14.79 -19.93 -11.44
N ALA A 170 -14.00 -20.27 -10.42
CA ALA A 170 -13.25 -19.31 -9.63
C ALA A 170 -11.75 -19.49 -9.87
N ARG A 171 -11.05 -18.40 -10.22
CA ARG A 171 -9.59 -18.34 -10.31
C ARG A 171 -9.04 -17.41 -9.25
N VAL A 172 -8.12 -17.91 -8.44
CA VAL A 172 -7.46 -17.12 -7.39
C VAL A 172 -6.04 -16.81 -7.84
N GLY A 173 -5.78 -15.52 -8.08
CA GLY A 173 -4.44 -14.99 -8.26
C GLY A 173 -3.79 -14.75 -6.90
N ILE A 174 -2.80 -15.58 -6.54
CA ILE A 174 -1.97 -15.34 -5.35
C ILE A 174 -0.77 -14.54 -5.83
N GLN A 175 -0.85 -13.20 -5.78
CA GLN A 175 0.31 -12.38 -6.12
C GLN A 175 1.24 -12.29 -4.90
N TYR A 176 0.87 -11.70 -3.76
CA TYR A 176 1.72 -11.74 -2.54
C TYR A 176 0.88 -11.49 -1.28
N PHE A 177 0.75 -12.50 -0.42
CA PHE A 177 0.35 -12.27 0.98
C PHE A 177 1.63 -11.94 1.78
N LEU A 178 1.98 -10.66 1.92
CA LEU A 178 3.07 -10.23 2.82
C LEU A 178 2.65 -10.20 4.31
N ASN A 179 1.44 -10.66 4.64
CA ASN A 179 0.98 -10.80 6.01
C ASN A 179 0.78 -12.30 6.36
N PRO A 180 1.62 -12.91 7.22
CA PRO A 180 1.55 -14.33 7.57
C PRO A 180 0.29 -14.70 8.40
N TYR A 181 -0.51 -13.74 8.85
CA TYR A 181 -1.67 -13.98 9.70
C TYR A 181 -2.95 -14.38 8.95
N VAL A 182 -3.02 -14.26 7.62
CA VAL A 182 -4.21 -14.60 6.82
C VAL A 182 -4.12 -16.02 6.23
N ARG A 183 -3.80 -17.02 7.06
CA ARG A 183 -3.68 -18.43 6.61
C ARG A 183 -4.94 -19.28 6.81
N ASN A 184 -5.99 -18.73 7.43
CA ASN A 184 -7.10 -19.52 7.99
C ASN A 184 -8.49 -19.28 7.35
N TYR A 185 -8.58 -19.12 6.03
CA TYR A 185 -9.84 -19.39 5.36
C TYR A 185 -9.90 -20.87 4.93
N LYS A 186 -10.76 -21.61 5.64
CA LYS A 186 -11.06 -23.03 5.46
C LYS A 186 -11.32 -23.38 3.98
N LYS A 187 -10.57 -24.37 3.48
CA LYS A 187 -10.94 -25.17 2.30
C LYS A 187 -12.19 -26.00 2.62
N ASN A 188 -13.37 -25.44 2.45
CA ASN A 188 -14.58 -26.25 2.33
C ASN A 188 -15.15 -26.04 0.92
N SER A 189 -15.44 -27.15 0.23
CA SER A 189 -16.10 -27.26 -1.07
C SER A 189 -15.38 -26.65 -2.29
N PHE A 190 -14.15 -27.11 -2.58
CA PHE A 190 -13.50 -26.92 -3.88
C PHE A 190 -12.90 -28.24 -4.37
N THR A 191 -13.36 -28.75 -5.51
CA THR A 191 -12.68 -29.85 -6.21
C THR A 191 -11.41 -29.27 -6.86
N LYS A 192 -10.26 -29.76 -6.40
CA LYS A 192 -8.94 -29.21 -6.76
C LYS A 192 -8.54 -29.67 -8.17
N GLY A 193 -8.53 -28.77 -9.14
CA GLY A 193 -7.74 -28.92 -10.37
C GLY A 193 -6.50 -28.04 -10.28
N VAL A 194 -5.34 -28.61 -9.93
CA VAL A 194 -4.08 -27.85 -9.85
C VAL A 194 -3.44 -27.86 -11.24
N ASN A 195 -3.30 -26.69 -11.86
CA ASN A 195 -2.38 -26.51 -12.99
C ASN A 195 -1.43 -25.35 -12.68
N TRP A 196 -0.16 -25.51 -13.03
CA TRP A 196 0.93 -24.61 -12.65
C TRP A 196 0.71 -23.22 -13.28
N GLY A 197 0.25 -22.26 -12.47
CA GLY A 197 -0.04 -20.89 -12.88
C GLY A 197 -1.15 -20.20 -12.07
N GLY A 198 -1.97 -20.95 -11.33
CA GLY A 198 -3.02 -20.41 -10.46
C GLY A 198 -3.92 -21.50 -9.88
N LEU A 199 -4.64 -21.19 -8.79
CA LEU A 199 -5.65 -22.10 -8.23
C LEU A 199 -6.97 -21.87 -8.96
N VAL A 200 -7.39 -22.86 -9.75
CA VAL A 200 -8.70 -22.88 -10.42
C VAL A 200 -9.58 -23.88 -9.67
N ALA A 201 -10.80 -23.47 -9.35
CA ALA A 201 -11.78 -24.36 -8.73
C ALA A 201 -13.17 -24.15 -9.32
N GLU A 202 -13.89 -25.26 -9.47
CA GLU A 202 -15.29 -25.28 -9.91
C GLU A 202 -16.18 -25.12 -8.67
N ILE A 203 -17.10 -24.14 -8.70
CA ILE A 203 -18.10 -23.97 -7.64
C ILE A 203 -19.32 -24.80 -8.05
N LEU A 204 -19.52 -25.93 -7.38
CA LEU A 204 -20.74 -26.73 -7.52
C LEU A 204 -21.87 -26.02 -6.76
N THR A 205 -22.80 -25.42 -7.49
CA THR A 205 -24.09 -25.02 -6.91
C THR A 205 -24.89 -26.30 -6.69
N GLY A 206 -25.11 -26.67 -5.42
CA GLY A 206 -25.95 -27.82 -5.08
C GLY A 206 -27.41 -27.55 -5.48
N ASP A 207 -28.05 -28.59 -6.02
CA ASP A 207 -29.51 -28.68 -6.12
C ASP A 207 -30.16 -28.82 -4.73
#